data_AF-A0A382XW92-F1
#
_entry.id   AF-A0A382XW92-F1
#
_cell.length_a   1.000
_cell.length_b   1.000
_cell.length_c   1.000
_cell.angle_alpha   90.00
_cell.angle_beta   90.00
_cell.angle_gamma   90.00
#
_symmetry.space_group_name_H-M   'P 1'
#
loop_
_entity.id
_entity.type
_entity.pdbx_description
1 polymer ?
#
loop_
_entity_poly.entity_id
_entity_poly.type
_entity_poly.pdbx_seq_one_letter_code
_entity_poly.pdbx_strand_id
1 'polypeptide(L)'
;MMVIIILSGCKSESIEETTSETPSETMGTVFENPLEYSAGENPTTIESGDWNNDNRTDLMVLNPRKQSGTSSLVDGTLYQFLDNSSLSTKFPFSSTSLTPATTVWRQHLIAIDFNGD
;
A
#
# COMPACT_ATOMS: atom_id res chain seq x y z
N MET A 1 17.33 -24.29 32.52
CA MET A 1 16.35 -24.65 31.47
C MET A 1 15.00 -24.81 32.14
N MET A 2 14.10 -23.84 32.02
CA MET A 2 12.74 -23.90 32.58
C MET A 2 11.77 -23.83 31.41
N VAL A 3 10.92 -24.84 31.23
CA VAL A 3 9.85 -24.82 30.22
C VAL A 3 8.58 -24.34 30.90
N ILE A 4 8.06 -23.20 30.46
CA ILE A 4 6.77 -22.67 30.91
C ILE A 4 5.75 -23.03 29.83
N ILE A 5 4.75 -23.84 30.19
CA ILE A 5 3.60 -24.15 29.34
C ILE A 5 2.45 -23.27 29.82
N ILE A 6 2.03 -22.31 28.98
CA ILE A 6 0.88 -21.45 29.26
C ILE A 6 -0.33 -22.04 28.54
N LEU A 7 -1.32 -22.49 29.30
CA LEU A 7 -2.62 -22.94 28.79
C LEU A 7 -3.65 -21.82 28.99
N SER A 8 -3.88 -21.03 27.94
CA SER A 8 -4.90 -19.97 27.95
C SER A 8 -6.27 -20.55 27.62
N GLY A 9 -7.09 -20.80 28.64
CA GLY A 9 -8.52 -21.06 28.49
C GLY A 9 -9.33 -19.83 28.91
N CYS A 10 -10.15 -19.28 28.02
CA CYS A 10 -11.06 -18.20 28.38
C CYS A 10 -12.32 -18.78 29.04
N LYS A 11 -12.63 -18.36 30.27
CA LYS A 11 -13.84 -18.75 30.99
C LYS A 11 -14.78 -17.55 31.03
N SER A 12 -15.88 -17.62 30.30
CA SER A 12 -16.90 -16.56 30.25
C SER A 12 -17.85 -16.68 31.44
N GLU A 13 -17.59 -15.91 32.50
CA GLU A 13 -18.57 -15.63 33.55
C GLU A 13 -18.95 -14.15 33.47
N SER A 14 -20.24 -13.86 33.37
CA SER A 14 -20.77 -12.50 33.27
C SER A 14 -20.85 -11.86 34.65
N ILE A 15 -19.96 -10.92 34.92
CA ILE A 15 -20.00 -10.07 36.12
C ILE A 15 -20.59 -8.73 35.69
N GLU A 16 -21.73 -8.34 36.29
CA GLU A 16 -22.22 -6.96 36.17
C GLU A 16 -21.40 -6.06 37.08
N GLU A 17 -20.36 -5.44 36.53
CA GLU A 17 -19.56 -4.45 37.23
C GLU A 17 -20.13 -3.05 36.99
N THR A 18 -20.86 -2.51 37.96
CA THR A 18 -21.31 -1.12 37.97
C THR A 18 -20.21 -0.19 38.45
N THR A 19 -19.10 -0.10 37.71
CA THR A 19 -18.10 0.96 37.91
C THR A 19 -18.48 2.20 37.12
N SER A 20 -18.56 3.34 37.81
CA SER A 20 -18.81 4.65 37.21
C SER A 20 -17.55 5.22 36.58
N GLU A 21 -16.91 4.47 35.70
CA GLU A 21 -15.86 4.97 34.82
C GLU A 21 -16.48 5.38 33.47
N THR A 22 -16.04 6.51 32.92
CA THR A 22 -16.50 6.98 31.62
C THR A 22 -16.21 5.93 30.56
N PRO A 23 -17.19 5.51 29.73
CA PRO A 23 -17.00 4.39 28.84
C PRO A 23 -15.95 4.72 27.78
N SER A 24 -14.89 3.90 27.76
CA SER A 24 -13.90 3.78 26.70
C SER A 24 -13.24 5.11 26.29
N GLU A 25 -12.01 5.34 26.77
CA GLU A 25 -11.07 6.08 25.93
C GLU A 25 -11.01 5.39 24.58
N THR A 26 -11.44 6.08 23.52
CA THR A 26 -11.34 5.56 22.16
C THR A 26 -9.88 5.72 21.73
N MET A 27 -9.05 4.77 22.17
CA MET A 27 -7.71 4.51 21.62
C MET A 27 -7.83 3.90 20.20
N GLY A 28 -8.59 4.57 19.34
CA GLY A 28 -8.71 4.26 17.94
C GLY A 28 -7.61 4.99 17.16
N THR A 29 -6.96 4.27 16.26
CA THR A 29 -6.12 4.89 15.22
C THR A 29 -6.97 5.85 14.39
N VAL A 30 -6.68 7.14 14.51
CA VAL A 30 -7.25 8.16 13.61
C VAL A 30 -6.54 8.06 12.27
N PHE A 31 -7.29 7.90 11.19
CA PHE A 31 -6.74 8.04 9.85
C PHE A 31 -6.46 9.53 9.57
N GLU A 32 -5.23 9.84 9.19
CA GLU A 32 -4.84 11.15 8.67
C GLU A 32 -5.61 11.49 7.39
N ASN A 33 -5.64 12.78 7.02
CA ASN A 33 -6.18 13.21 5.74
C ASN A 33 -5.51 12.47 4.56
N PRO A 34 -6.27 12.00 3.56
CA PRO A 34 -5.71 11.30 2.41
C PRO A 34 -4.78 12.22 1.61
N LEU A 35 -3.76 11.63 1.00
CA LEU A 35 -2.87 12.29 0.05
C LEU A 35 -3.21 11.82 -1.36
N GLU A 36 -3.38 12.77 -2.27
CA GLU A 36 -3.72 12.49 -3.66
C GLU A 36 -2.47 12.59 -4.54
N TYR A 37 -2.22 11.54 -5.32
CA TYR A 37 -1.11 11.46 -6.26
C TYR A 37 -1.62 11.11 -7.66
N SER A 38 -1.20 11.89 -8.66
CA SER A 38 -1.63 11.71 -10.05
C SER A 38 -1.03 10.45 -10.65
N ALA A 39 -1.85 9.41 -10.81
CA ALA A 39 -1.50 8.14 -11.45
C ALA A 39 -2.24 7.90 -12.78
N GLY A 40 -2.53 8.96 -13.53
CA GLY A 40 -3.26 8.89 -14.81
C GLY A 40 -4.77 8.72 -14.67
N GLU A 41 -5.47 8.52 -15.80
CA GLU A 41 -6.94 8.51 -15.85
C GLU A 41 -7.60 7.19 -15.43
N ASN A 42 -6.88 6.07 -15.48
CA ASN A 42 -7.43 4.74 -15.24
C ASN A 42 -6.38 3.80 -14.61
N PRO A 43 -5.84 4.11 -13.40
CA PRO A 43 -4.98 3.18 -12.68
C PRO A 43 -5.75 1.89 -12.35
N THR A 44 -5.13 0.72 -12.58
CA THR A 44 -5.77 -0.59 -12.36
C THR A 44 -4.98 -1.52 -11.44
N THR A 45 -3.73 -1.20 -11.13
CA THR A 45 -2.87 -2.05 -10.32
C THR A 45 -1.94 -1.17 -9.50
N ILE A 46 -1.74 -1.57 -8.24
CA ILE A 46 -0.77 -1.00 -7.31
C ILE A 46 0.05 -2.17 -6.75
N GLU A 47 1.36 -2.00 -6.69
CA GLU A 47 2.31 -2.95 -6.10
C GLU A 47 3.19 -2.18 -5.11
N SER A 48 3.53 -2.81 -3.98
CA SER A 48 4.40 -2.24 -2.94
C SER A 48 5.70 -3.03 -2.82
N GLY A 49 6.81 -2.34 -2.59
CA GLY A 49 8.13 -2.96 -2.43
C GLY A 49 9.21 -1.90 -2.19
N ASP A 50 10.45 -2.31 -2.02
CA ASP A 50 11.60 -1.40 -2.11
C ASP A 50 12.10 -1.43 -3.57
N TRP A 51 12.06 -0.29 -4.25
CA TRP A 51 12.38 -0.18 -5.68
C TRP A 51 13.58 0.72 -5.96
N ASN A 52 14.24 1.21 -4.91
CA ASN A 52 15.43 2.06 -4.99
C ASN A 52 16.59 1.55 -4.11
N ASN A 53 16.35 0.51 -3.30
CA ASN A 53 17.23 -0.13 -2.33
C ASN A 53 17.63 0.77 -1.15
N ASP A 54 16.68 1.54 -0.60
CA ASP A 54 16.85 2.40 0.59
C ASP A 54 16.21 1.85 1.89
N ASN A 55 15.71 0.61 1.84
CA ASN A 55 15.02 -0.13 2.89
C ASN A 55 13.63 0.45 3.25
N ARG A 56 12.91 0.97 2.26
CA ARG A 56 11.57 1.57 2.45
C ARG A 56 10.55 1.05 1.48
N THR A 57 9.28 1.21 1.82
CA THR A 57 8.17 0.77 0.95
C THR A 57 7.76 1.89 0.01
N ASP A 58 8.20 1.79 -1.24
CA ASP A 58 7.69 2.59 -2.35
C ASP A 58 6.46 1.91 -3.02
N LEU A 59 5.84 2.63 -3.96
CA LEU A 59 4.66 2.18 -4.69
C LEU A 59 4.84 2.26 -6.21
N MET A 60 4.56 1.17 -6.91
CA MET A 60 4.36 1.15 -8.36
C MET A 60 2.87 1.19 -8.67
N VAL A 61 2.42 2.08 -9.57
CA VAL A 61 1.02 2.17 -10.01
C VAL A 61 0.93 2.09 -11.53
N LEU A 62 0.20 1.09 -12.03
CA LEU A 62 -0.01 0.89 -13.45
C LEU A 62 -1.30 1.58 -13.91
N ASN A 63 -1.16 2.53 -14.83
CA ASN A 63 -2.24 3.11 -15.64
C ASN A 63 -2.19 2.51 -17.04
N PRO A 64 -2.83 1.35 -17.29
CA PRO A 64 -2.79 0.69 -18.58
C PRO A 64 -3.41 1.55 -19.68
N ARG A 65 -3.01 1.27 -20.93
CA ARG A 65 -3.55 1.89 -22.14
C ARG A 65 -5.08 1.89 -22.13
N LYS A 66 -5.68 3.08 -22.09
CA LYS A 66 -7.13 3.29 -22.20
C LYS A 66 -7.63 2.78 -23.55
N GLN A 67 -8.44 1.71 -23.53
CA GLN A 67 -8.99 1.10 -24.73
C GLN A 67 -10.23 1.85 -25.22
N SER A 68 -10.02 2.92 -26.00
CA SER A 68 -11.09 3.57 -26.77
C SER A 68 -11.06 3.08 -28.22
N GLY A 69 -11.72 1.94 -28.47
CA GLY A 69 -11.69 1.27 -29.78
C GLY A 69 -10.34 0.65 -30.15
N THR A 70 -10.15 0.35 -31.44
CA THR A 70 -8.93 -0.30 -31.97
C THR A 70 -7.78 0.68 -32.26
N SER A 71 -8.06 1.99 -32.27
CA SER A 71 -7.16 3.05 -32.78
C SER A 71 -6.43 3.86 -31.71
N SER A 72 -6.53 3.50 -30.42
CA SER A 72 -5.79 4.18 -29.35
C SER A 72 -4.27 4.04 -29.58
N LEU A 73 -3.57 5.14 -29.89
CA LEU A 73 -2.13 5.16 -30.18
C LEU A 73 -1.24 5.45 -28.97
N VAL A 74 -1.84 5.77 -27.81
CA VAL A 74 -1.12 6.10 -26.58
C VAL A 74 -1.03 4.85 -25.71
N ASP A 75 0.18 4.48 -25.30
CA ASP A 75 0.40 3.39 -24.34
C ASP A 75 0.00 3.76 -22.91
N GLY A 76 -0.11 2.74 -22.07
CA GLY A 76 -0.21 2.96 -20.63
C GLY A 76 1.15 3.26 -20.02
N THR A 77 1.08 3.85 -18.83
CA THR A 77 2.22 4.38 -18.06
C THR A 77 2.31 3.64 -16.74
N LEU A 78 3.51 3.23 -16.37
CA LEU A 78 3.84 2.80 -15.02
C LEU A 78 4.38 4.01 -14.25
N TYR A 79 3.74 4.37 -13.15
CA TYR A 79 4.18 5.43 -12.25
C TYR A 79 4.93 4.80 -11.07
N GLN A 80 6.16 5.26 -10.81
CA GLN A 80 6.96 4.88 -9.65
C GLN A 80 6.93 6.04 -8.66
N PHE A 81 6.42 5.79 -7.45
CA PHE A 81 6.38 6.76 -6.35
C PHE A 81 7.32 6.31 -5.24
N LEU A 82 8.49 6.94 -5.12
CA LEU A 82 9.52 6.59 -4.13
C LEU A 82 9.30 7.30 -2.78
N ASP A 83 9.34 6.58 -1.66
CA ASP A 83 9.23 7.13 -0.29
C ASP A 83 10.55 7.76 0.16
N ASN A 84 10.74 9.02 -0.20
CA ASN A 84 11.91 9.81 0.20
C ASN A 84 11.70 10.58 1.52
N SER A 85 10.71 10.25 2.35
CA SER A 85 10.39 11.06 3.54
C SER A 85 11.45 10.97 4.63
N SER A 86 11.96 12.08 5.16
CA SER A 86 12.63 12.01 6.48
C SER A 86 11.63 11.86 7.64
N LEU A 87 10.32 11.80 7.38
CA LEU A 87 9.24 11.73 8.36
C LEU A 87 8.44 10.42 8.23
N SER A 88 8.40 9.63 9.30
CA SER A 88 7.76 8.30 9.33
C SER A 88 6.23 8.29 9.17
N THR A 89 5.59 9.46 9.09
CA THR A 89 4.12 9.62 9.13
C THR A 89 3.50 10.07 7.81
N LYS A 90 4.30 10.30 6.75
CA LYS A 90 3.79 10.91 5.52
C LYS A 90 4.63 10.49 4.31
N PHE A 91 4.04 9.74 3.38
CA PHE A 91 4.60 9.19 2.13
C PHE A 91 4.82 10.28 1.04
N PRO A 92 6.06 10.55 0.54
CA PRO A 92 6.37 11.60 -0.46
C PRO A 92 7.70 11.37 -1.26
N PHE A 93 8.13 12.07 -2.31
CA PHE A 93 7.59 13.12 -3.16
C PHE A 93 7.83 12.78 -4.65
N SER A 94 8.71 11.81 -4.95
CA SER A 94 9.32 11.64 -6.27
C SER A 94 8.51 10.65 -7.11
N SER A 95 7.84 11.16 -8.13
CA SER A 95 7.17 10.35 -9.15
C SER A 95 7.97 10.33 -10.44
N THR A 96 8.44 9.16 -10.87
CA THR A 96 8.92 8.94 -12.24
C THR A 96 7.87 8.17 -13.04
N SER A 97 7.88 8.32 -14.36
CA SER A 97 6.96 7.61 -15.25
C SER A 97 7.72 6.81 -16.31
N LEU A 98 7.36 5.54 -16.42
CA LEU A 98 7.92 4.57 -17.35
C LEU A 98 6.85 4.27 -18.41
N THR A 99 7.10 4.70 -19.65
CA THR A 99 6.28 4.36 -20.82
C THR A 99 7.02 3.34 -21.69
N PRO A 100 6.38 2.25 -22.14
CA PRO A 100 6.99 1.32 -23.07
C PRO A 100 7.45 1.99 -24.37
N ALA A 101 8.55 1.50 -24.95
CA ALA A 101 9.11 2.05 -26.20
C ALA A 101 8.31 1.64 -27.46
N THR A 102 7.37 0.70 -27.33
CA THR A 102 6.53 0.17 -28.41
C THR A 102 5.10 -0.04 -27.92
N THR A 103 4.13 0.01 -28.83
CA THR A 103 2.71 -0.11 -28.47
C THR A 103 2.33 -1.53 -28.03
N VAL A 104 1.89 -1.67 -26.79
CA VAL A 104 1.53 -2.97 -26.19
C VAL A 104 0.02 -3.06 -25.96
N TRP A 105 -0.58 -4.17 -26.39
CA TRP A 105 -2.00 -4.46 -26.17
C TRP A 105 -2.24 -5.08 -24.79
N ARG A 106 -2.80 -4.25 -23.89
CA ARG A 106 -3.04 -4.52 -22.46
C ARG A 106 -1.75 -4.74 -21.67
N GLN A 107 -1.68 -4.08 -20.52
CA GLN A 107 -0.55 -4.13 -19.61
C GLN A 107 -1.08 -4.66 -18.28
N HIS A 108 -0.31 -5.53 -17.64
CA HIS A 108 -0.48 -5.96 -16.26
C HIS A 108 0.89 -5.82 -15.60
N LEU A 109 0.92 -5.44 -14.33
CA LEU A 109 2.12 -5.45 -13.51
C LEU A 109 2.13 -6.74 -12.69
N ILE A 110 3.32 -7.32 -12.51
CA ILE A 110 3.55 -8.45 -11.61
C ILE A 110 4.88 -8.13 -10.92
N ALA A 111 4.82 -7.85 -9.61
CA ALA A 111 6.00 -7.74 -8.77
C ALA A 111 6.39 -9.12 -8.23
N ILE A 112 7.66 -9.51 -8.40
CA ILE A 112 8.25 -10.66 -7.71
C ILE A 112 9.67 -10.26 -7.34
N ASP A 113 9.96 -10.28 -6.04
CA ASP A 113 11.34 -10.32 -5.60
C ASP A 113 11.88 -11.78 -5.67
N PHE A 114 13.14 -11.89 -6.10
CA PHE A 114 13.89 -13.12 -6.25
C PHE A 114 15.17 -13.17 -5.40
N ASN A 115 15.56 -12.09 -4.70
CA ASN A 115 16.75 -12.10 -3.83
C ASN A 115 16.41 -12.56 -2.39
N GLY A 116 15.18 -12.33 -1.93
CA GLY A 116 14.65 -12.74 -0.63
C GLY A 116 15.17 -11.93 0.56
N ASP A 117 15.46 -10.63 0.41
CA ASP A 117 15.76 -9.72 1.52
C ASP A 117 14.53 -9.07 2.21
#